data_AF-A0A6J7UHX3-F1
#
_entry.id   AF-A0A6J7UHX3-F1
#
_cell.length_a   1.000
_cell.length_b   1.000
_cell.length_c   1.000
_cell.angle_alpha   90.00
_cell.angle_beta   90.00
_cell.angle_gamma   90.00
#
_symmetry.space_group_name_H-M   'P 1'
#
loop_
_entity.id
_entity.type
_entity.pdbx_description
1 polymer ?
#
loop_
_entity_poly.entity_id
_entity_poly.type
_entity_poly.pdbx_seq_one_letter_code
_entity_poly.pdbx_strand_id
1 'polypeptide(L)'
;MTVGTEFVDILIEFGDELRDAGIAVGTGDAMTYVEAVSLLNPADLGDVYWAGRGTLVSRRDLIPTYDRVFKSFFLDVETQGDSELKTMMRATTSTAATLEVPSPDPGEGEESNEEEAQLGYMASGAQVWRNKAFAACTDQELATIRRIVSDIKLTPPRRRTRRTITAKNGPRLDPRRMARETMRSHGDPTRLFRQKRRLRIRPLVFILDVSGSMSDYSRNLLQFAYSARRAADKVEVFCFGTRLTRITRSLDRRKPDDALNLAATAVFDWDGGTRIGQSLDQFIKRWGRRGLSRGSIVVICSDGLDRGDPALLESAMEKLSRLSHRIVWMNPHKGDVKNFRPNSLGMMVADPFIDEIFSGHNLASLEQFAEKLRELR
;
A
#
# COMPACT_ATOMS: atom_id res chain seq x y z
N MET A 1 -9.45 31.79 -12.94
CA MET A 1 -8.38 31.72 -13.95
C MET A 1 -7.04 32.24 -13.40
N THR A 2 -6.81 32.19 -12.09
CA THR A 2 -5.63 32.80 -11.42
C THR A 2 -4.47 31.82 -11.19
N VAL A 3 -4.71 30.51 -11.24
CA VAL A 3 -3.73 29.46 -10.93
C VAL A 3 -2.63 29.32 -12.00
N GLY A 4 -2.89 29.74 -13.25
CA GLY A 4 -1.91 29.61 -14.34
C GLY A 4 -0.76 30.63 -14.29
N THR A 5 -1.00 31.83 -13.75
CA THR A 5 0.00 32.91 -13.67
C THR A 5 1.00 32.69 -12.53
N GLU A 6 0.53 32.33 -11.34
CA GLU A 6 1.41 32.06 -10.18
C GLU A 6 2.40 30.91 -10.44
N PHE A 7 1.98 29.91 -11.22
CA PHE A 7 2.85 28.80 -11.59
C PHE A 7 3.94 29.20 -12.60
N VAL A 8 3.59 30.05 -13.57
CA VAL A 8 4.56 30.58 -14.53
C VAL A 8 5.60 31.45 -13.83
N ASP A 9 5.19 32.24 -12.83
CA ASP A 9 6.10 33.06 -12.04
C ASP A 9 7.12 32.20 -11.28
N ILE A 10 6.71 31.08 -10.69
CA ILE A 10 7.63 30.13 -10.02
C ILE A 10 8.65 29.52 -10.98
N LEU A 11 8.24 29.20 -12.22
CA LEU A 11 9.16 28.65 -13.23
C LEU A 11 10.16 29.70 -13.73
N ILE A 12 9.75 30.96 -13.78
CA ILE A 12 10.63 32.08 -14.12
C ILE A 12 11.63 32.33 -12.98
N GLU A 13 11.16 32.35 -11.74
CA GLU A 13 12.03 32.46 -10.55
C GLU A 13 13.07 31.33 -10.48
N PHE A 14 12.67 30.11 -10.80
CA PHE A 14 13.62 28.99 -10.92
C PHE A 14 14.67 29.21 -12.01
N GLY A 15 14.27 29.79 -13.15
CA GLY A 15 15.19 30.15 -14.22
C GLY A 15 16.22 31.20 -13.80
N ASP A 16 15.83 32.13 -12.93
CA ASP A 16 16.73 33.14 -12.36
C ASP A 16 17.67 32.51 -11.32
N GLU A 17 17.20 31.60 -10.47
CA GLU A 17 18.04 30.87 -9.51
C GLU A 17 19.11 30.01 -10.22
N LEU A 18 18.76 29.41 -11.36
CA LEU A 18 19.72 28.70 -12.21
C LEU A 18 20.76 29.64 -12.82
N ARG A 19 20.38 30.88 -13.17
CA ARG A 19 21.29 31.91 -13.67
C ARG A 19 22.29 32.32 -12.60
N ASP A 20 21.84 32.50 -11.37
CA ASP A 20 22.70 32.83 -10.22
C ASP A 20 23.64 31.67 -9.85
N ALA A 21 23.22 30.43 -10.10
CA ALA A 21 24.07 29.24 -9.95
C ALA A 21 25.03 28.98 -11.13
N GLY A 22 25.07 29.85 -12.14
CA GLY A 22 26.01 29.80 -13.25
C GLY A 22 25.54 29.00 -14.48
N ILE A 23 24.26 28.67 -14.59
CA ILE A 23 23.66 28.08 -15.79
C ILE A 23 23.10 29.22 -16.65
N ALA A 24 23.59 29.34 -17.90
CA ALA A 24 23.15 30.39 -18.80
C ALA A 24 21.72 30.13 -19.31
N VAL A 25 20.71 30.58 -18.56
CA VAL A 25 19.29 30.54 -18.94
C VAL A 25 18.90 31.85 -19.63
N GLY A 26 18.66 31.78 -20.94
CA GLY A 26 18.10 32.90 -21.71
C GLY A 26 16.58 33.01 -21.56
N THR A 27 16.02 34.15 -21.95
CA THR A 27 14.55 34.36 -21.97
C THR A 27 13.84 33.39 -22.93
N GLY A 28 14.47 33.03 -24.05
CA GLY A 28 13.95 32.02 -24.97
C GLY A 28 13.95 30.61 -24.36
N ASP A 29 14.95 30.26 -23.57
CA ASP A 29 15.05 28.97 -22.89
C ASP A 29 14.01 28.85 -21.77
N ALA A 30 13.80 29.93 -21.02
CA ALA A 30 12.74 30.02 -20.00
C ALA A 30 11.34 29.89 -20.62
N MET A 31 11.08 30.54 -21.76
CA MET A 31 9.81 30.37 -22.49
C MET A 31 9.63 28.93 -23.00
N THR A 32 10.70 28.33 -23.54
CA THR A 32 10.70 26.93 -24.01
C THR A 32 10.47 25.97 -22.84
N TYR A 33 11.04 26.27 -21.67
CA TYR A 33 10.83 25.51 -20.45
C TYR A 33 9.38 25.60 -19.97
N VAL A 34 8.80 26.81 -19.89
CA VAL A 34 7.40 27.00 -19.52
C VAL A 34 6.47 26.30 -20.50
N GLU A 35 6.74 26.40 -21.80
CA GLU A 35 5.98 25.69 -22.83
C GLU A 35 6.11 24.16 -22.68
N ALA A 36 7.32 23.65 -22.47
CA ALA A 36 7.55 22.22 -22.25
C ALA A 36 6.84 21.71 -20.99
N VAL A 37 6.87 22.45 -19.89
CA VAL A 37 6.13 22.11 -18.67
C VAL A 37 4.62 22.19 -18.89
N SER A 38 4.13 23.13 -19.70
CA SER A 38 2.70 23.25 -20.05
C SER A 38 2.19 22.09 -20.92
N LEU A 39 3.07 21.50 -21.73
CA LEU A 39 2.81 20.31 -22.54
C LEU A 39 2.92 19.00 -21.73
N LEU A 40 3.63 19.07 -20.60
CA LEU A 40 3.76 18.03 -19.60
C LEU A 40 2.82 18.31 -18.42
N ASN A 41 3.05 17.72 -17.25
CA ASN A 41 2.24 17.97 -16.07
C ASN A 41 2.91 18.96 -15.10
N PRO A 42 2.40 20.20 -14.98
CA PRO A 42 2.83 21.19 -13.99
C PRO A 42 2.83 20.71 -12.53
N ALA A 43 1.97 19.75 -12.19
CA ALA A 43 1.78 19.26 -10.83
C ALA A 43 2.69 18.06 -10.48
N ASP A 44 3.49 17.55 -11.43
CA ASP A 44 4.45 16.47 -11.22
C ASP A 44 5.88 17.03 -11.21
N LEU A 45 6.53 17.03 -10.05
CA LEU A 45 7.92 17.52 -9.92
C LEU A 45 8.89 16.78 -10.84
N GLY A 46 8.62 15.51 -11.19
CA GLY A 46 9.45 14.75 -12.11
C GLY A 46 9.35 15.31 -13.53
N ASP A 47 8.16 15.66 -13.98
CA ASP A 47 7.94 16.25 -15.30
C ASP A 47 8.52 17.66 -15.37
N VAL A 48 8.39 18.47 -14.31
CA VAL A 48 9.04 19.79 -14.19
C VAL A 48 10.56 19.64 -14.22
N TYR A 49 11.11 18.67 -13.48
CA TYR A 49 12.55 18.37 -13.46
C TYR A 49 13.09 17.98 -14.84
N TRP A 50 12.44 17.04 -15.52
CA TRP A 50 12.90 16.55 -16.83
C TRP A 50 12.67 17.56 -17.95
N ALA A 51 11.59 18.33 -17.89
CA ALA A 51 11.37 19.45 -18.79
C ALA A 51 12.50 20.47 -18.69
N GLY A 52 12.85 20.88 -17.47
CA GLY A 52 13.93 21.85 -17.25
C GLY A 52 15.29 21.27 -17.60
N ARG A 53 15.56 20.00 -17.29
CA ARG A 53 16.83 19.35 -17.64
C ARG A 53 17.01 19.23 -19.15
N GLY A 54 15.92 19.03 -19.90
CA GLY A 54 15.94 18.94 -21.35
C GLY A 54 15.99 20.28 -22.08
N THR A 55 15.51 21.36 -21.46
CA THR A 55 15.37 22.68 -22.10
C THR A 55 16.38 23.72 -21.61
N LEU A 56 16.82 23.64 -20.35
CA LEU A 56 17.68 24.63 -19.69
C LEU A 56 19.14 24.18 -19.59
N VAL A 57 19.43 22.89 -19.76
CA VAL A 57 20.79 22.34 -19.63
C VAL A 57 21.36 21.98 -21.00
N SER A 58 22.22 22.85 -21.53
CA SER A 58 22.84 22.68 -22.85
C SER A 58 24.14 21.85 -22.83
N ARG A 59 24.75 21.65 -21.65
CA ARG A 59 26.00 20.91 -21.49
C ARG A 59 25.96 19.94 -20.32
N ARG A 60 26.62 18.79 -20.49
CA ARG A 60 26.63 17.69 -19.52
C ARG A 60 27.30 18.05 -18.18
N ASP A 61 28.26 18.95 -18.19
CA ASP A 61 28.98 19.43 -17.00
C ASP A 61 28.12 20.31 -16.09
N LEU A 62 27.01 20.87 -16.60
CA LEU A 62 26.07 21.68 -15.82
C LEU A 62 24.97 20.86 -15.13
N ILE A 63 24.87 19.56 -15.44
CA ILE A 63 23.87 18.67 -14.86
C ILE A 63 23.94 18.60 -13.32
N PRO A 64 25.12 18.44 -12.68
CA PRO A 64 25.19 18.39 -11.22
C PRO A 64 24.73 19.71 -10.57
N THR A 65 25.06 20.85 -11.19
CA THR A 65 24.62 22.17 -10.73
C THR A 65 23.10 22.32 -10.85
N TYR A 66 22.51 21.90 -11.97
CA TYR A 66 21.07 21.88 -12.16
C TYR A 66 20.36 21.00 -11.13
N ASP A 67 20.86 19.77 -10.92
CA ASP A 67 20.29 18.81 -9.97
C ASP A 67 20.31 19.35 -8.53
N ARG A 68 21.37 20.08 -8.16
CA ARG A 68 21.50 20.74 -6.86
C ARG A 68 20.49 21.88 -6.70
N VAL A 69 20.44 22.80 -7.66
CA VAL A 69 19.57 23.98 -7.60
C VAL A 69 18.10 23.57 -7.63
N PHE A 70 17.73 22.60 -8.46
CA PHE A 70 16.36 22.06 -8.51
C PHE A 70 15.91 21.47 -7.18
N LYS A 71 16.78 20.67 -6.52
CA LYS A 71 16.47 20.09 -5.19
C LYS A 71 16.36 21.16 -4.11
N SER A 72 17.21 22.19 -4.15
CA SER A 72 17.15 23.29 -3.20
C SER A 72 15.88 24.13 -3.39
N PHE A 73 15.51 24.43 -4.63
CA PHE A 73 14.40 25.33 -4.96
C PHE A 73 13.01 24.68 -4.79
N PHE A 74 12.82 23.44 -5.25
CA PHE A 74 11.49 22.80 -5.25
C PHE A 74 11.24 21.81 -4.11
N LEU A 75 12.29 21.29 -3.46
CA LEU A 75 12.15 20.28 -2.40
C LEU A 75 12.57 20.79 -1.02
N ASP A 76 12.98 22.06 -0.91
CA ASP A 76 13.49 22.70 0.32
C ASP A 76 14.57 21.86 1.02
N VAL A 77 15.37 21.15 0.21
CA VAL A 77 16.50 20.36 0.69
C VAL A 77 17.71 21.29 0.73
N GLU A 78 17.91 21.98 1.86
CA GLU A 78 19.17 22.67 2.14
C GLU A 78 20.33 21.70 1.91
N THR A 79 21.13 21.98 0.88
CA THR A 79 22.20 21.09 0.48
C THR A 79 23.40 21.29 1.41
N GLN A 80 23.53 20.47 2.45
CA GLN A 80 24.88 20.13 2.93
C GLN A 80 25.58 19.40 1.80
N GLY A 81 26.51 20.11 1.17
CA GLY A 81 27.19 19.72 -0.06
C GLY A 81 27.79 18.32 -0.06
N ASP A 82 27.88 17.79 -1.29
CA ASP A 82 28.70 16.65 -1.65
C ASP A 82 30.08 16.76 -1.02
N SER A 83 30.36 15.85 -0.10
CA SER A 83 31.71 15.52 0.28
C SER A 83 31.82 14.00 0.21
N GLU A 84 32.50 13.55 -0.84
CA GLU A 84 32.94 12.16 -1.03
C GLU A 84 33.79 11.65 0.16
N LEU A 85 34.18 12.50 1.12
CA LEU A 85 34.77 12.11 2.41
C LEU A 85 33.76 11.57 3.45
N LYS A 86 32.46 11.90 3.38
CA LYS A 86 31.46 11.37 4.32
C LYS A 86 31.05 9.91 4.02
N THR A 87 31.22 9.46 2.78
CA THR A 87 30.97 8.06 2.39
C THR A 87 32.05 7.11 2.92
N MET A 88 33.29 7.60 3.12
CA MET A 88 34.35 6.83 3.78
C MET A 88 34.30 6.92 5.32
N MET A 89 33.90 8.06 5.90
CA MET A 89 33.79 8.19 7.37
C MET A 89 32.55 7.53 7.99
N ARG A 90 31.47 7.29 7.22
CA ARG A 90 30.31 6.51 7.71
C ARG A 90 30.56 5.00 7.80
N ALA A 91 31.65 4.49 7.21
CA ALA A 91 32.02 3.08 7.31
C ALA A 91 32.86 2.75 8.56
N THR A 92 33.32 3.74 9.33
CA THR A 92 34.27 3.48 10.44
C THR A 92 33.98 4.21 11.76
N THR A 93 32.86 4.94 11.92
CA THR A 93 32.61 5.60 13.22
C THR A 93 31.12 5.71 13.55
N SER A 94 30.58 4.64 14.13
CA SER A 94 29.47 4.66 15.11
C SER A 94 29.49 3.36 15.91
N THR A 95 30.66 3.02 16.45
CA THR A 95 30.78 2.33 17.73
C THR A 95 31.02 3.41 18.79
N ALA A 96 30.37 3.25 19.94
CA ALA A 96 30.44 4.08 21.14
C ALA A 96 29.61 5.38 21.13
N ALA A 97 28.30 5.23 21.40
CA ALA A 97 27.63 6.14 22.31
C ALA A 97 27.48 5.40 23.65
N THR A 98 28.19 5.93 24.65
CA THR A 98 28.30 5.44 26.02
C THR A 98 26.91 5.33 26.65
N LEU A 99 26.59 4.12 27.14
CA LEU A 99 25.51 3.90 28.10
C LEU A 99 25.84 4.64 29.40
N GLU A 100 25.15 5.75 29.68
CA GLU A 100 24.95 6.18 31.06
C GLU A 100 23.84 5.31 31.66
N VAL A 101 24.27 4.33 32.46
CA VAL A 101 23.42 3.54 33.34
C VAL A 101 23.17 4.39 34.60
N PRO A 102 21.92 4.75 34.96
CA PRO A 102 21.63 5.17 36.31
C PRO A 102 21.71 3.93 37.20
N SER A 103 22.76 3.83 38.01
CA SER A 103 22.88 2.81 39.06
C SER A 103 21.81 3.06 40.14
N PRO A 104 20.95 2.09 40.48
CA PRO A 104 20.21 2.14 41.73
C PRO A 104 21.10 1.63 42.88
N ASP A 105 21.06 2.37 43.99
CA ASP A 105 21.70 2.04 45.27
C ASP A 105 21.29 0.64 45.76
N PRO A 106 22.18 -0.16 46.38
CA PRO A 106 21.84 -1.49 46.85
C PRO A 106 21.13 -1.41 48.20
N GLY A 107 19.80 -1.43 48.18
CA GLY A 107 18.94 -1.61 49.34
C GLY A 107 18.17 -2.92 49.24
N GLU A 108 18.47 -3.82 50.18
CA GLU A 108 17.95 -5.16 50.47
C GLU A 108 16.52 -5.52 50.00
N GLY A 109 16.42 -6.68 49.34
CA GLY A 109 15.28 -7.61 49.44
C GLY A 109 14.15 -7.48 48.41
N GLU A 110 14.18 -8.34 47.38
CA GLU A 110 13.09 -9.27 46.97
C GLU A 110 13.34 -9.79 45.54
N GLU A 111 13.28 -11.12 45.38
CA GLU A 111 13.41 -11.84 44.11
C GLU A 111 12.38 -11.34 43.10
N SER A 112 12.82 -10.71 42.00
CA SER A 112 11.98 -10.46 40.83
C SER A 112 12.69 -10.86 39.54
N ASN A 113 11.98 -11.68 38.77
CA ASN A 113 12.40 -12.45 37.60
C ASN A 113 13.26 -11.69 36.56
N GLU A 114 14.49 -12.20 36.34
CA GLU A 114 15.35 -11.81 35.22
C GLU A 114 14.71 -12.09 33.84
N GLU A 115 13.75 -13.02 33.76
CA GLU A 115 12.99 -13.33 32.54
C GLU A 115 12.00 -12.21 32.13
N GLU A 116 11.41 -11.48 33.08
CA GLU A 116 10.50 -10.36 32.78
C GLU A 116 11.25 -9.13 32.27
N ALA A 117 12.46 -8.89 32.80
CA ALA A 117 13.33 -7.83 32.31
C ALA A 117 13.82 -8.12 30.88
N GLN A 118 14.26 -9.34 30.57
CA GLN A 118 14.67 -9.74 29.21
C GLN A 118 13.52 -9.71 28.19
N LEU A 119 12.30 -10.13 28.58
CA LEU A 119 11.10 -9.95 27.74
C LEU A 119 10.78 -8.47 27.51
N GLY A 120 10.98 -7.61 28.52
CA GLY A 120 10.79 -6.16 28.41
C GLY A 120 11.72 -5.50 27.38
N TYR A 121 12.99 -5.89 27.32
CA TYR A 121 13.95 -5.37 26.33
C TYR A 121 13.62 -5.84 24.89
N MET A 122 13.18 -7.09 24.71
CA MET A 122 12.71 -7.58 23.41
C MET A 122 11.38 -6.96 22.97
N ALA A 123 10.48 -6.67 23.93
CA ALA A 123 9.22 -5.96 23.68
C ALA A 123 9.45 -4.50 23.26
N SER A 124 10.44 -3.82 23.85
CA SER A 124 10.86 -2.47 23.48
C SER A 124 11.39 -2.42 22.04
N GLY A 125 12.26 -3.36 21.66
CA GLY A 125 12.72 -3.52 20.27
C GLY A 125 11.56 -3.76 19.29
N ALA A 126 10.67 -4.70 19.56
CA ALA A 126 9.53 -4.98 18.71
C ALA A 126 8.55 -3.78 18.58
N GLN A 127 8.38 -2.98 19.63
CA GLN A 127 7.55 -1.76 19.60
C GLN A 127 8.17 -0.65 18.74
N VAL A 128 9.48 -0.44 18.80
CA VAL A 128 10.18 0.51 17.93
C VAL A 128 10.02 0.12 16.46
N TRP A 129 10.02 -1.17 16.14
CA TRP A 129 9.94 -1.68 14.77
C TRP A 129 8.51 -1.68 14.23
N ARG A 130 7.51 -1.79 15.12
CA ARG A 130 6.09 -1.73 14.74
C ARG A 130 5.69 -0.41 14.12
N ASN A 131 6.25 0.69 14.63
CA ASN A 131 5.91 2.04 14.19
C ASN A 131 6.88 2.59 13.14
N LYS A 132 8.06 1.96 12.98
CA LYS A 132 9.06 2.37 11.98
C LYS A 132 8.49 2.23 10.57
N ALA A 133 8.58 3.31 9.79
CA ALA A 133 8.15 3.29 8.40
C ALA A 133 9.04 2.33 7.60
N PHE A 134 8.43 1.52 6.72
CA PHE A 134 9.17 0.52 5.96
C PHE A 134 10.28 1.11 5.08
N ALA A 135 10.09 2.33 4.58
CA ALA A 135 11.11 3.06 3.80
C ALA A 135 12.37 3.42 4.62
N ALA A 136 12.28 3.45 5.95
CA ALA A 136 13.39 3.75 6.85
C ALA A 136 14.08 2.49 7.43
N CYS A 137 13.61 1.29 7.06
CA CYS A 137 14.13 0.03 7.57
C CYS A 137 15.31 -0.48 6.72
N THR A 138 16.33 -1.04 7.39
CA THR A 138 17.43 -1.74 6.73
C THR A 138 16.98 -3.11 6.19
N ASP A 139 17.73 -3.69 5.25
CA ASP A 139 17.39 -5.01 4.67
C ASP A 139 17.24 -6.13 5.71
N GLN A 140 18.06 -6.09 6.77
CA GLN A 140 17.97 -7.04 7.88
C GLN A 140 16.71 -6.82 8.72
N GLU A 141 16.36 -5.56 9.00
CA GLU A 141 15.13 -5.23 9.72
C GLU A 141 13.88 -5.64 8.92
N LEU A 142 13.89 -5.39 7.60
CA LEU A 142 12.84 -5.85 6.70
C LEU A 142 12.69 -7.37 6.74
N ALA A 143 13.77 -8.14 6.78
CA ALA A 143 13.69 -9.61 6.86
C ALA A 143 13.00 -10.10 8.14
N THR A 144 13.22 -9.45 9.28
CA THR A 144 12.53 -9.76 10.54
C THR A 144 11.06 -9.36 10.48
N ILE A 145 10.76 -8.17 9.95
CA ILE A 145 9.37 -7.73 9.71
C ILE A 145 8.64 -8.72 8.81
N ARG A 146 9.28 -9.24 7.75
CA ARG A 146 8.69 -10.27 6.86
C ARG A 146 8.26 -11.52 7.63
N ARG A 147 9.04 -11.96 8.63
CA ARG A 147 8.68 -13.09 9.49
C ARG A 147 7.43 -12.77 10.31
N ILE A 148 7.41 -11.61 10.96
CA ILE A 148 6.26 -11.18 11.78
C ILE A 148 4.99 -11.05 10.92
N VAL A 149 5.10 -10.44 9.74
CA VAL A 149 3.99 -10.32 8.79
C VAL A 149 3.48 -11.68 8.32
N SER A 150 4.34 -12.69 8.23
CA SER A 150 3.94 -14.06 7.86
C SER A 150 3.10 -14.77 8.93
N ASP A 151 3.20 -14.33 10.18
CA ASP A 151 2.42 -14.87 11.30
C ASP A 151 1.06 -14.17 11.47
N ILE A 152 0.85 -13.02 10.82
CA ILE A 152 -0.43 -12.29 10.85
C ILE A 152 -1.51 -13.10 10.13
N LYS A 153 -2.44 -13.66 10.90
CA LYS A 153 -3.57 -14.44 10.39
C LYS A 153 -4.72 -13.54 9.93
N LEU A 154 -4.81 -13.31 8.64
CA LEU A 154 -5.98 -12.67 8.04
C LEU A 154 -7.20 -13.60 8.07
N THR A 155 -8.20 -13.23 8.85
CA THR A 155 -9.45 -13.99 8.98
C THR A 155 -10.63 -13.18 8.44
N PRO A 156 -10.99 -13.33 7.15
CA PRO A 156 -12.10 -12.58 6.56
C PRO A 156 -13.44 -12.93 7.21
N PRO A 157 -14.37 -11.95 7.27
CA PRO A 157 -15.65 -12.18 7.90
C PRO A 157 -16.46 -13.19 7.09
N ARG A 158 -17.29 -13.95 7.80
CA ARG A 158 -18.13 -14.99 7.20
C ARG A 158 -19.49 -14.41 6.84
N ARG A 159 -19.93 -14.69 5.61
CA ARG A 159 -21.25 -14.34 5.09
C ARG A 159 -22.21 -15.52 5.20
N ARG A 160 -23.46 -15.25 5.58
CA ARG A 160 -24.58 -16.20 5.45
C ARG A 160 -24.98 -16.33 3.99
N THR A 161 -25.01 -17.56 3.49
CA THR A 161 -25.52 -17.85 2.13
C THR A 161 -27.00 -18.20 2.16
N ARG A 162 -27.67 -18.12 1.00
CA ARG A 162 -29.05 -18.61 0.85
C ARG A 162 -29.16 -20.13 1.00
N ARG A 163 -28.09 -20.90 0.73
CA ARG A 163 -28.12 -22.37 0.85
C ARG A 163 -28.11 -22.80 2.32
N THR A 164 -28.87 -23.82 2.66
CA THR A 164 -28.86 -24.46 3.98
C THR A 164 -27.97 -25.70 3.98
N ILE A 165 -27.51 -26.08 5.17
CA ILE A 165 -26.83 -27.35 5.44
C ILE A 165 -27.45 -27.99 6.68
N THR A 166 -27.44 -29.31 6.74
CA THR A 166 -27.88 -30.03 7.94
C THR A 166 -27.00 -29.64 9.14
N ALA A 167 -27.61 -29.52 10.30
CA ALA A 167 -26.92 -29.25 11.56
C ALA A 167 -27.61 -29.99 12.71
N LYS A 168 -26.84 -30.53 13.65
CA LYS A 168 -27.39 -31.20 14.84
C LYS A 168 -28.32 -30.26 15.63
N ASN A 169 -27.84 -29.06 15.94
CA ASN A 169 -28.57 -28.04 16.70
C ASN A 169 -28.87 -26.80 15.84
N GLY A 170 -29.46 -27.00 14.66
CA GLY A 170 -29.85 -25.90 13.78
C GLY A 170 -31.04 -25.10 14.32
N PRO A 171 -31.16 -23.79 14.01
CA PRO A 171 -32.32 -22.99 14.44
C PRO A 171 -33.61 -23.31 13.66
N ARG A 172 -33.53 -24.06 12.56
CA ARG A 172 -34.69 -24.41 11.71
C ARG A 172 -34.78 -25.93 11.54
N LEU A 173 -36.00 -26.45 11.42
CA LEU A 173 -36.23 -27.84 11.04
C LEU A 173 -35.87 -28.05 9.55
N ASP A 174 -35.40 -29.25 9.21
CA ASP A 174 -35.12 -29.68 7.83
C ASP A 174 -36.31 -30.50 7.31
N PRO A 175 -37.35 -29.87 6.73
CA PRO A 175 -38.58 -30.57 6.35
C PRO A 175 -38.33 -31.62 5.27
N ARG A 176 -37.35 -31.41 4.39
CA ARG A 176 -37.01 -32.37 3.34
C ARG A 176 -36.42 -33.65 3.92
N ARG A 177 -35.53 -33.52 4.91
CA ARG A 177 -34.94 -34.67 5.58
C ARG A 177 -35.94 -35.34 6.52
N MET A 178 -36.75 -34.57 7.23
CA MET A 178 -37.86 -35.08 8.05
C MET A 178 -38.82 -35.93 7.22
N ALA A 179 -39.34 -35.39 6.12
CA ALA A 179 -40.28 -36.12 5.25
C ALA A 179 -39.69 -37.43 4.72
N ARG A 180 -38.41 -37.42 4.28
CA ARG A 180 -37.74 -38.65 3.83
C ARG A 180 -37.57 -39.69 4.93
N GLU A 181 -37.29 -39.25 6.15
CA GLU A 181 -37.11 -40.19 7.27
C GLU A 181 -38.45 -40.76 7.72
N THR A 182 -39.49 -39.92 7.87
CA THR A 182 -40.84 -40.37 8.20
C THR A 182 -41.37 -41.40 7.20
N MET A 183 -41.08 -41.23 5.91
CA MET A 183 -41.43 -42.22 4.88
C MET A 183 -40.67 -43.54 5.02
N ARG A 184 -39.44 -43.52 5.56
CA ARG A 184 -38.64 -44.73 5.82
C ARG A 184 -39.03 -45.43 7.11
N SER A 185 -39.46 -44.68 8.11
CA SER A 185 -39.86 -45.19 9.42
C SER A 185 -41.38 -45.42 9.54
N HIS A 186 -42.06 -45.66 8.41
CA HIS A 186 -43.49 -45.97 8.33
C HIS A 186 -44.41 -45.00 9.11
N GLY A 187 -44.07 -43.71 9.10
CA GLY A 187 -44.90 -42.66 9.70
C GLY A 187 -44.45 -42.19 11.08
N ASP A 188 -43.49 -42.84 11.73
CA ASP A 188 -43.02 -42.43 13.07
C ASP A 188 -41.61 -41.76 13.02
N PRO A 189 -41.51 -40.43 13.10
CA PRO A 189 -40.23 -39.74 13.10
C PRO A 189 -39.51 -39.88 14.45
N THR A 190 -38.51 -40.77 14.51
CA THR A 190 -37.68 -41.02 15.70
C THR A 190 -36.82 -39.82 16.14
N ARG A 191 -36.58 -38.82 15.27
CA ARG A 191 -35.76 -37.66 15.60
C ARG A 191 -36.09 -36.42 14.76
N LEU A 192 -36.00 -35.25 15.39
CA LEU A 192 -36.05 -33.97 14.67
C LEU A 192 -34.72 -33.67 13.96
N PHE A 193 -34.76 -33.54 12.63
CA PHE A 193 -33.64 -33.06 11.83
C PHE A 193 -33.65 -31.54 11.72
N ARG A 194 -32.49 -30.94 11.98
CA ARG A 194 -32.32 -29.49 11.93
C ARG A 194 -31.34 -29.06 10.83
N GLN A 195 -31.48 -27.81 10.41
CA GLN A 195 -30.64 -27.18 9.41
C GLN A 195 -30.27 -25.76 9.84
N LYS A 196 -29.15 -25.28 9.30
CA LYS A 196 -28.68 -23.89 9.44
C LYS A 196 -28.25 -23.33 8.09
N ARG A 197 -28.20 -22.00 7.97
CA ARG A 197 -27.64 -21.35 6.78
C ARG A 197 -26.16 -21.68 6.65
N ARG A 198 -25.70 -22.03 5.46
CA ARG A 198 -24.28 -22.27 5.19
C ARG A 198 -23.53 -20.95 5.28
N LEU A 199 -22.49 -20.92 6.08
CA LEU A 199 -21.54 -19.80 6.14
C LEU A 199 -20.46 -19.98 5.09
N ARG A 200 -20.03 -18.89 4.46
CA ARG A 200 -18.87 -18.85 3.55
C ARG A 200 -17.99 -17.67 3.93
N ILE A 201 -16.68 -17.88 3.92
CA ILE A 201 -15.68 -16.81 4.06
C ILE A 201 -15.80 -15.87 2.85
N ARG A 202 -15.79 -14.56 3.09
CA ARG A 202 -15.76 -13.56 2.02
C ARG A 202 -14.40 -13.61 1.31
N PRO A 203 -14.36 -13.58 -0.03
CA PRO A 203 -13.09 -13.48 -0.74
C PRO A 203 -12.41 -12.16 -0.40
N LEU A 204 -11.08 -12.17 -0.30
CA LEU A 204 -10.25 -10.97 -0.25
C LEU A 204 -9.63 -10.75 -1.62
N VAL A 205 -9.65 -9.51 -2.07
CA VAL A 205 -8.97 -9.10 -3.30
C VAL A 205 -8.01 -7.97 -2.97
N PHE A 206 -6.72 -8.18 -3.18
CA PHE A 206 -5.70 -7.14 -3.10
C PHE A 206 -5.43 -6.60 -4.50
N ILE A 207 -5.45 -5.29 -4.64
CA ILE A 207 -5.12 -4.55 -5.86
C ILE A 207 -3.97 -3.60 -5.47
N LEU A 208 -2.75 -3.99 -5.82
CA LEU A 208 -1.53 -3.35 -5.37
C LEU A 208 -0.94 -2.46 -6.47
N ASP A 209 -0.63 -1.23 -6.11
CA ASP A 209 0.13 -0.31 -6.94
C ASP A 209 1.62 -0.66 -6.86
N VAL A 210 2.25 -0.67 -8.03
CA VAL A 210 3.67 -1.01 -8.23
C VAL A 210 4.40 0.08 -9.02
N SER A 211 3.82 1.28 -9.09
CA SER A 211 4.43 2.44 -9.73
C SER A 211 5.75 2.85 -9.08
N GLY A 212 6.55 3.63 -9.81
CA GLY A 212 7.86 4.11 -9.34
C GLY A 212 7.80 4.87 -8.01
N SER A 213 6.73 5.65 -7.75
CA SER A 213 6.52 6.35 -6.45
C SER A 213 6.29 5.39 -5.28
N MET A 214 5.87 4.16 -5.58
CA MET A 214 5.57 3.10 -4.62
C MET A 214 6.70 2.08 -4.46
N SER A 215 7.88 2.29 -5.06
CA SER A 215 8.96 1.27 -5.16
C SER A 215 9.33 0.64 -3.82
N ASP A 216 9.53 1.47 -2.78
CA ASP A 216 10.00 1.03 -1.46
C ASP A 216 8.89 0.34 -0.65
N TYR A 217 7.64 0.69 -0.91
CA TYR A 217 6.46 0.13 -0.24
C TYR A 217 5.90 -1.11 -0.95
N SER A 218 6.03 -1.18 -2.26
CA SER A 218 5.46 -2.23 -3.12
C SER A 218 5.92 -3.63 -2.71
N ARG A 219 7.21 -3.80 -2.38
CA ARG A 219 7.79 -5.08 -1.94
C ARG A 219 7.17 -5.57 -0.64
N ASN A 220 6.94 -4.67 0.32
CA ASN A 220 6.38 -5.01 1.62
C ASN A 220 4.88 -5.32 1.52
N LEU A 221 4.14 -4.57 0.70
CA LEU A 221 2.74 -4.84 0.39
C LEU A 221 2.56 -6.17 -0.35
N LEU A 222 3.45 -6.48 -1.29
CA LEU A 222 3.48 -7.77 -1.98
C LEU A 222 3.77 -8.93 -1.02
N GLN A 223 4.72 -8.74 -0.10
CA GLN A 223 4.98 -9.72 0.95
C GLN A 223 3.76 -9.93 1.84
N PHE A 224 3.10 -8.84 2.25
CA PHE A 224 1.87 -8.92 3.03
C PHE A 224 0.79 -9.70 2.27
N ALA A 225 0.63 -9.45 0.97
CA ALA A 225 -0.31 -10.17 0.12
C ALA A 225 0.08 -11.66 -0.06
N TYR A 226 1.38 -11.99 -0.10
CA TYR A 226 1.87 -13.37 -0.08
C TYR A 226 1.50 -14.08 1.23
N SER A 227 1.75 -13.45 2.37
CA SER A 227 1.37 -13.97 3.69
C SER A 227 -0.14 -14.14 3.81
N ALA A 228 -0.92 -13.16 3.34
CA ALA A 228 -2.37 -13.22 3.27
C ALA A 228 -2.88 -14.41 2.47
N ARG A 229 -2.28 -14.61 1.28
CA ARG A 229 -2.63 -15.70 0.37
C ARG A 229 -2.40 -17.08 0.99
N ARG A 230 -1.39 -17.20 1.83
CA ARG A 230 -1.06 -18.44 2.53
C ARG A 230 -1.90 -18.66 3.79
N ALA A 231 -2.32 -17.59 4.44
CA ALA A 231 -3.20 -17.63 5.61
C ALA A 231 -4.67 -17.92 5.26
N ALA A 232 -5.12 -17.58 4.04
CA ALA A 232 -6.52 -17.73 3.63
C ALA A 232 -6.70 -18.30 2.21
N ASP A 233 -7.62 -19.26 2.08
CA ASP A 233 -7.88 -19.97 0.81
C ASP A 233 -8.47 -19.12 -0.32
N LYS A 234 -9.03 -17.95 0.01
CA LYS A 234 -9.80 -17.10 -0.92
C LYS A 234 -9.23 -15.70 -1.06
N VAL A 235 -7.93 -15.63 -1.26
CA VAL A 235 -7.23 -14.38 -1.51
C VAL A 235 -6.80 -14.33 -2.96
N GLU A 236 -7.10 -13.23 -3.60
CA GLU A 236 -6.73 -12.93 -4.97
C GLU A 236 -5.89 -11.66 -4.95
N VAL A 237 -4.75 -11.69 -5.62
CA VAL A 237 -3.81 -10.58 -5.65
C VAL A 237 -3.58 -10.15 -7.09
N PHE A 238 -3.76 -8.86 -7.31
CA PHE A 238 -3.55 -8.14 -8.55
C PHE A 238 -2.55 -7.03 -8.31
N CYS A 239 -1.75 -6.75 -9.34
CA CYS A 239 -0.87 -5.59 -9.39
C CYS A 239 -1.27 -4.75 -10.59
N PHE A 240 -1.18 -3.43 -10.45
CA PHE A 240 -1.38 -2.51 -11.55
C PHE A 240 -0.23 -1.51 -11.63
N GLY A 241 0.27 -1.32 -12.85
CA GLY A 241 1.15 -0.23 -13.26
C GLY A 241 0.53 0.37 -14.53
N THR A 242 1.12 0.07 -15.69
CA THR A 242 0.48 0.36 -17.01
C THR A 242 -0.73 -0.51 -17.32
N ARG A 243 -0.78 -1.72 -16.75
CA ARG A 243 -1.85 -2.70 -16.95
C ARG A 243 -2.13 -3.48 -15.67
N LEU A 244 -3.35 -4.02 -15.57
CA LEU A 244 -3.73 -4.90 -14.47
C LEU A 244 -3.28 -6.35 -14.72
N THR A 245 -2.43 -6.87 -13.84
CA THR A 245 -1.91 -8.24 -13.89
C THR A 245 -2.32 -9.02 -12.64
N ARG A 246 -2.88 -10.22 -12.85
CA ARG A 246 -3.21 -11.13 -11.73
C ARG A 246 -1.98 -11.96 -11.35
N ILE A 247 -1.38 -11.66 -10.20
CA ILE A 247 -0.16 -12.32 -9.70
C ILE A 247 -0.43 -13.45 -8.71
N THR A 248 -1.71 -13.75 -8.42
CA THR A 248 -2.10 -14.75 -7.41
C THR A 248 -1.40 -16.10 -7.58
N ARG A 249 -1.25 -16.57 -8.83
CA ARG A 249 -0.56 -17.83 -9.15
C ARG A 249 0.96 -17.74 -8.94
N SER A 250 1.55 -16.58 -9.20
CA SER A 250 2.97 -16.33 -8.96
C SER A 250 3.28 -16.42 -7.45
N LEU A 251 2.33 -16.00 -6.61
CA LEU A 251 2.43 -16.06 -5.14
C LEU A 251 2.19 -17.45 -4.54
N ASP A 252 1.79 -18.46 -5.32
CA ASP A 252 1.61 -19.83 -4.81
C ASP A 252 2.97 -20.58 -4.63
N ARG A 253 4.10 -19.95 -5.01
CA ARG A 253 5.45 -20.53 -4.84
C ARG A 253 5.82 -20.66 -3.36
N ARG A 254 6.72 -21.61 -3.05
CA ARG A 254 7.11 -21.94 -1.67
C ARG A 254 8.07 -20.91 -1.06
N LYS A 255 8.95 -20.31 -1.88
CA LYS A 255 9.89 -19.28 -1.45
C LYS A 255 9.31 -17.89 -1.75
N PRO A 256 9.30 -16.97 -0.77
CA PRO A 256 8.74 -15.64 -0.95
C PRO A 256 9.51 -14.83 -2.00
N ASP A 257 10.85 -14.84 -1.95
CA ASP A 257 11.67 -14.05 -2.88
C ASP A 257 11.46 -14.46 -4.34
N ASP A 258 11.34 -15.76 -4.63
CA ASP A 258 11.03 -16.26 -5.98
C ASP A 258 9.64 -15.81 -6.43
N ALA A 259 8.65 -15.83 -5.52
CA ALA A 259 7.29 -15.38 -5.79
C ALA A 259 7.25 -13.87 -6.10
N LEU A 260 8.01 -13.08 -5.34
CA LEU A 260 8.14 -11.64 -5.51
C LEU A 260 8.89 -11.28 -6.80
N ASN A 261 9.99 -11.97 -7.11
CA ASN A 261 10.74 -11.76 -8.35
C ASN A 261 9.89 -12.10 -9.59
N LEU A 262 9.12 -13.19 -9.53
CA LEU A 262 8.17 -13.53 -10.59
C LEU A 262 7.02 -12.53 -10.71
N ALA A 263 6.52 -12.01 -9.58
CA ALA A 263 5.51 -10.95 -9.59
C ALA A 263 6.08 -9.66 -10.20
N ALA A 264 7.28 -9.25 -9.82
CA ALA A 264 7.98 -8.09 -10.39
C ALA A 264 8.21 -8.27 -11.90
N THR A 265 8.67 -9.44 -12.34
CA THR A 265 8.89 -9.73 -13.77
C THR A 265 7.57 -9.79 -14.54
N ALA A 266 6.48 -10.29 -13.95
CA ALA A 266 5.17 -10.32 -14.61
C ALA A 266 4.55 -8.92 -14.76
N VAL A 267 5.03 -7.96 -13.98
CA VAL A 267 4.63 -6.55 -13.99
C VAL A 267 5.71 -5.77 -14.73
N PHE A 268 5.92 -6.13 -16.01
CA PHE A 268 6.68 -5.30 -16.93
C PHE A 268 6.00 -3.93 -17.07
N ASP A 269 6.80 -2.87 -17.04
CA ASP A 269 6.47 -1.44 -17.11
C ASP A 269 6.29 -0.75 -15.74
N TRP A 270 7.41 -0.46 -15.08
CA TRP A 270 7.50 0.39 -13.87
C TRP A 270 7.45 1.90 -14.20
N ASP A 271 7.50 2.27 -15.48
CA ASP A 271 7.82 3.63 -15.94
C ASP A 271 6.67 4.33 -16.69
N GLY A 272 5.50 3.68 -16.81
CA GLY A 272 4.31 4.28 -17.40
C GLY A 272 3.29 4.55 -16.30
N GLY A 273 3.11 5.82 -15.94
CA GLY A 273 2.36 6.23 -14.75
C GLY A 273 1.00 5.56 -14.52
N THR A 274 0.57 5.61 -13.27
CA THR A 274 -0.55 4.82 -12.72
C THR A 274 -1.89 5.18 -13.37
N ARG A 275 -2.57 4.18 -13.97
CA ARG A 275 -3.92 4.32 -14.51
C ARG A 275 -4.93 3.52 -13.67
N ILE A 276 -5.32 4.07 -12.53
CA ILE A 276 -6.16 3.41 -11.54
C ILE A 276 -7.54 3.13 -12.14
N GLY A 277 -8.18 4.13 -12.74
CA GLY A 277 -9.52 3.98 -13.33
C GLY A 277 -9.60 2.88 -14.39
N GLN A 278 -8.64 2.84 -15.32
CA GLN A 278 -8.58 1.80 -16.36
C GLN A 278 -8.35 0.40 -15.76
N SER A 279 -7.47 0.30 -14.76
CA SER A 279 -7.17 -0.96 -14.08
C SER A 279 -8.39 -1.50 -13.35
N LEU A 280 -9.12 -0.64 -12.62
CA LEU A 280 -10.35 -1.03 -11.92
C LEU A 280 -11.48 -1.40 -12.89
N ASP A 281 -11.67 -0.67 -13.98
CA ASP A 281 -12.65 -1.02 -15.00
C ASP A 281 -12.33 -2.37 -15.66
N GLN A 282 -11.06 -2.62 -15.98
CA GLN A 282 -10.59 -3.92 -16.48
C GLN A 282 -10.82 -5.03 -15.45
N PHE A 283 -10.57 -4.75 -14.16
CA PHE A 283 -10.82 -5.67 -13.06
C PHE A 283 -12.29 -6.10 -13.02
N ILE A 284 -13.19 -5.13 -13.06
CA ILE A 284 -14.64 -5.34 -12.97
C ILE A 284 -15.16 -6.11 -14.19
N LYS A 285 -14.72 -5.71 -15.40
CA LYS A 285 -15.13 -6.36 -16.65
C LYS A 285 -14.72 -7.83 -16.71
N ARG A 286 -13.47 -8.16 -16.34
CA ARG A 286 -12.92 -9.52 -16.48
C ARG A 286 -13.20 -10.43 -15.29
N TRP A 287 -13.18 -9.91 -14.06
CA TRP A 287 -13.28 -10.71 -12.82
C TRP A 287 -14.51 -10.39 -11.96
N GLY A 288 -15.15 -9.22 -12.15
CA GLY A 288 -16.37 -8.85 -11.44
C GLY A 288 -17.54 -9.81 -11.68
N ARG A 289 -17.79 -10.21 -12.93
CA ARG A 289 -18.90 -11.12 -13.29
C ARG A 289 -18.66 -12.58 -12.93
N ARG A 290 -17.39 -13.02 -12.84
CA ARG A 290 -17.01 -14.41 -12.54
C ARG A 290 -17.03 -14.74 -11.04
N GLY A 291 -17.44 -13.78 -10.20
CA GLY A 291 -17.71 -14.01 -8.78
C GLY A 291 -16.52 -13.84 -7.85
N LEU A 292 -15.35 -13.37 -8.35
CA LEU A 292 -14.23 -12.98 -7.49
C LEU A 292 -14.57 -11.74 -6.67
N SER A 293 -15.11 -10.71 -7.32
CA SER A 293 -15.40 -9.41 -6.68
C SER A 293 -16.75 -9.38 -5.95
N ARG A 294 -17.66 -10.34 -6.20
CA ARG A 294 -19.02 -10.27 -5.68
C ARG A 294 -19.07 -10.60 -4.19
N GLY A 295 -19.24 -9.57 -3.37
CA GLY A 295 -19.24 -9.64 -1.92
C GLY A 295 -17.85 -9.92 -1.33
N SER A 296 -16.79 -9.59 -2.07
CA SER A 296 -15.41 -9.57 -1.59
C SER A 296 -15.14 -8.34 -0.72
N ILE A 297 -14.08 -8.40 0.08
CA ILE A 297 -13.43 -7.19 0.59
C ILE A 297 -12.32 -6.88 -0.41
N VAL A 298 -12.38 -5.70 -1.02
CA VAL A 298 -11.37 -5.23 -1.98
C VAL A 298 -10.46 -4.27 -1.25
N VAL A 299 -9.16 -4.53 -1.29
CA VAL A 299 -8.12 -3.73 -0.66
C VAL A 299 -7.30 -3.12 -1.78
N ILE A 300 -7.36 -1.81 -1.93
CA ILE A 300 -6.60 -1.05 -2.93
C ILE A 300 -5.42 -0.42 -2.19
N CYS A 301 -4.20 -0.79 -2.56
CA CYS A 301 -3.00 -0.20 -1.97
C CYS A 301 -2.36 0.74 -3.00
N SER A 302 -2.51 2.05 -2.83
CA SER A 302 -2.01 3.07 -3.75
C SER A 302 -1.91 4.44 -3.08
N ASP A 303 -1.01 5.27 -3.60
CA ASP A 303 -0.86 6.69 -3.24
C ASP A 303 -1.97 7.58 -3.82
N GLY A 304 -2.79 7.04 -4.74
CA GLY A 304 -3.95 7.70 -5.34
C GLY A 304 -3.61 8.62 -6.50
N LEU A 305 -2.37 8.60 -7.00
CA LEU A 305 -2.02 9.28 -8.24
C LEU A 305 -2.63 8.49 -9.40
N ASP A 306 -3.60 9.10 -10.10
CA ASP A 306 -4.18 8.54 -11.32
C ASP A 306 -3.92 9.52 -12.46
N ARG A 307 -3.21 9.07 -13.50
CA ARG A 307 -2.99 9.82 -14.75
C ARG A 307 -4.13 9.59 -15.77
N GLY A 308 -5.12 8.77 -15.43
CA GLY A 308 -6.29 8.48 -16.26
C GLY A 308 -7.40 9.53 -16.15
N ASP A 309 -8.49 9.29 -16.89
CA ASP A 309 -9.71 10.09 -16.82
C ASP A 309 -10.42 9.92 -15.47
N PRO A 310 -10.61 10.99 -14.67
CA PRO A 310 -11.33 10.94 -13.40
C PRO A 310 -12.74 10.35 -13.50
N ALA A 311 -13.46 10.61 -14.60
CA ALA A 311 -14.82 10.10 -14.78
C ALA A 311 -14.84 8.57 -14.93
N LEU A 312 -13.80 8.01 -15.54
CA LEU A 312 -13.64 6.56 -15.65
C LEU A 312 -13.37 5.94 -14.27
N LEU A 313 -12.53 6.58 -13.46
CA LEU A 313 -12.24 6.15 -12.09
C LEU A 313 -13.50 6.17 -11.23
N GLU A 314 -14.27 7.27 -11.26
CA GLU A 314 -15.54 7.42 -10.55
C GLU A 314 -16.51 6.29 -10.93
N SER A 315 -16.73 6.09 -12.23
CA SER A 315 -17.61 5.04 -12.74
C SER A 315 -17.15 3.64 -12.34
N ALA A 316 -15.84 3.39 -12.32
CA ALA A 316 -15.27 2.11 -11.89
C ALA A 316 -15.47 1.90 -10.39
N MET A 317 -15.21 2.91 -9.56
CA MET A 317 -15.41 2.86 -8.11
C MET A 317 -16.87 2.67 -7.72
N GLU A 318 -17.80 3.36 -8.41
CA GLU A 318 -19.24 3.17 -8.20
C GLU A 318 -19.69 1.74 -8.52
N LYS A 319 -19.22 1.18 -9.63
CA LYS A 319 -19.51 -0.23 -9.98
C LYS A 319 -18.88 -1.19 -8.97
N LEU A 320 -17.67 -0.88 -8.51
CA LEU A 320 -16.96 -1.68 -7.53
C LEU A 320 -17.72 -1.70 -6.20
N SER A 321 -18.17 -0.56 -5.69
CA SER A 321 -18.87 -0.43 -4.40
C SER A 321 -20.17 -1.24 -4.38
N ARG A 322 -20.89 -1.29 -5.51
CA ARG A 322 -22.09 -2.12 -5.68
C ARG A 322 -21.79 -3.62 -5.76
N LEU A 323 -20.57 -4.01 -6.16
CA LEU A 323 -20.16 -5.41 -6.33
C LEU A 323 -19.51 -5.97 -5.06
N SER A 324 -18.62 -5.21 -4.43
CA SER A 324 -17.90 -5.59 -3.22
C SER A 324 -18.78 -5.51 -1.98
N HIS A 325 -18.34 -6.17 -0.92
CA HIS A 325 -18.90 -6.00 0.42
C HIS A 325 -18.36 -4.74 1.09
N ARG A 326 -17.04 -4.55 0.98
CA ARG A 326 -16.32 -3.37 1.46
C ARG A 326 -15.14 -3.05 0.55
N ILE A 327 -14.82 -1.78 0.40
CA ILE A 327 -13.64 -1.23 -0.25
C ILE A 327 -12.78 -0.60 0.83
N VAL A 328 -11.55 -1.10 0.95
CA VAL A 328 -10.54 -0.58 1.86
C VAL A 328 -9.43 0.03 1.04
N TRP A 329 -9.06 1.28 1.35
CA TRP A 329 -7.93 1.95 0.72
C TRP A 329 -6.75 1.98 1.69
N MET A 330 -5.59 1.50 1.25
CA MET A 330 -4.34 1.54 2.00
C MET A 330 -3.40 2.52 1.30
N ASN A 331 -3.18 3.68 1.92
CA ASN A 331 -2.24 4.67 1.39
C ASN A 331 -0.96 4.66 2.26
N PRO A 332 0.21 4.28 1.72
CA PRO A 332 1.45 4.30 2.48
C PRO A 332 1.95 5.73 2.78
N HIS A 333 1.54 6.75 2.02
CA HIS A 333 1.91 8.15 2.30
C HIS A 333 0.99 8.83 3.32
N LYS A 334 -0.08 8.15 3.79
CA LYS A 334 -0.95 8.67 4.85
C LYS A 334 -0.19 8.91 6.16
N GLY A 335 0.84 8.11 6.44
CA GLY A 335 1.62 8.19 7.69
C GLY A 335 0.72 8.12 8.94
N ASP A 336 1.15 8.77 10.03
CA ASP A 336 0.40 8.86 11.29
C ASP A 336 -0.55 10.08 11.34
N VAL A 337 -0.86 10.70 10.18
CA VAL A 337 -1.67 11.92 10.13
C VAL A 337 -3.13 11.58 10.40
N LYS A 338 -3.62 11.98 11.59
CA LYS A 338 -5.01 11.73 12.06
C LYS A 338 -6.09 12.32 11.15
N ASN A 339 -5.79 13.43 10.48
CA ASN A 339 -6.72 14.17 9.59
C ASN A 339 -6.25 14.12 8.13
N PHE A 340 -5.92 12.93 7.64
CA PHE A 340 -5.51 12.75 6.26
C PHE A 340 -6.61 13.22 5.30
N ARG A 341 -6.30 14.24 4.49
CA ARG A 341 -7.14 14.68 3.40
C ARG A 341 -6.62 14.07 2.09
N PRO A 342 -7.52 13.64 1.19
CA PRO A 342 -7.14 13.26 -0.16
C PRO A 342 -6.42 14.42 -0.86
N ASN A 343 -5.10 14.29 -1.05
CA ASN A 343 -4.31 15.31 -1.75
C ASN A 343 -4.24 15.04 -3.26
N SER A 344 -4.42 13.78 -3.68
CA SER A 344 -4.40 13.37 -5.08
C SER A 344 -5.80 13.35 -5.68
N LEU A 345 -5.90 13.79 -6.94
CA LEU A 345 -7.16 13.89 -7.69
C LEU A 345 -7.87 12.52 -7.79
N GLY A 346 -7.10 11.45 -7.99
CA GLY A 346 -7.63 10.08 -8.01
C GLY A 346 -8.23 9.65 -6.67
N MET A 347 -7.56 10.01 -5.56
CA MET A 347 -8.08 9.67 -4.23
C MET A 347 -9.31 10.50 -3.86
N MET A 348 -9.36 11.79 -4.23
CA MET A 348 -10.55 12.63 -4.05
C MET A 348 -11.79 12.05 -4.74
N VAL A 349 -11.62 11.50 -5.94
CA VAL A 349 -12.71 10.85 -6.71
C VAL A 349 -13.09 9.50 -6.12
N ALA A 350 -12.12 8.76 -5.57
CA ALA A 350 -12.36 7.47 -4.95
C ALA A 350 -12.98 7.57 -3.55
N ASP A 351 -12.71 8.66 -2.81
CA ASP A 351 -13.09 8.88 -1.41
C ASP A 351 -14.57 8.56 -1.10
N PRO A 352 -15.57 9.02 -1.90
CA PRO A 352 -16.98 8.76 -1.60
C PRO A 352 -17.36 7.27 -1.63
N PHE A 353 -16.56 6.42 -2.26
CA PHE A 353 -16.81 4.99 -2.43
C PHE A 353 -15.96 4.12 -1.51
N ILE A 354 -15.00 4.70 -0.78
CA ILE A 354 -14.12 3.99 0.14
C ILE A 354 -14.83 3.86 1.49
N ASP A 355 -14.87 2.65 2.04
CA ASP A 355 -15.46 2.41 3.36
C ASP A 355 -14.50 2.72 4.50
N GLU A 356 -13.21 2.35 4.35
CA GLU A 356 -12.17 2.59 5.35
C GLU A 356 -10.82 2.90 4.70
N ILE A 357 -10.07 3.83 5.29
CA ILE A 357 -8.73 4.20 4.86
C ILE A 357 -7.71 3.84 5.96
N PHE A 358 -6.77 2.96 5.64
CA PHE A 358 -5.65 2.60 6.51
C PHE A 358 -4.35 3.20 6.02
N SER A 359 -3.44 3.43 6.96
CA SER A 359 -2.06 3.68 6.59
C SER A 359 -1.38 2.35 6.22
N GLY A 360 -0.54 2.35 5.20
CA GLY A 360 0.20 1.16 4.73
C GLY A 360 1.68 1.18 5.07
N HIS A 361 2.14 2.13 5.89
CA HIS A 361 3.55 2.51 6.01
C HIS A 361 4.34 1.70 7.04
N ASN A 362 3.69 1.03 7.99
CA ASN A 362 4.34 0.33 9.08
C ASN A 362 3.62 -0.98 9.44
N LEU A 363 4.28 -1.81 10.26
CA LEU A 363 3.77 -3.11 10.69
C LEU A 363 2.52 -2.98 11.57
N ALA A 364 2.48 -1.97 12.44
CA ALA A 364 1.32 -1.69 13.30
C ALA A 364 0.04 -1.47 12.48
N SER A 365 0.14 -0.77 11.35
CA SER A 365 -1.03 -0.51 10.50
C SER A 365 -1.51 -1.77 9.78
N LEU A 366 -0.60 -2.68 9.43
CA LEU A 366 -0.96 -3.99 8.88
C LEU A 366 -1.63 -4.89 9.93
N GLU A 367 -1.14 -4.87 11.17
CA GLU A 367 -1.78 -5.56 12.31
C GLU A 367 -3.18 -4.99 12.57
N GLN A 368 -3.32 -3.66 12.63
CA GLN A 368 -4.60 -2.98 12.81
C GLN A 368 -5.59 -3.32 11.69
N PHE A 369 -5.14 -3.36 10.44
CA PHE A 369 -5.95 -3.80 9.31
C PHE A 369 -6.41 -5.25 9.49
N ALA A 370 -5.52 -6.17 9.89
CA ALA A 370 -5.87 -7.57 10.11
C ALA A 370 -6.87 -7.77 11.25
N GLU A 371 -6.80 -6.94 12.31
CA GLU A 371 -7.77 -6.92 13.39
C GLU A 371 -9.14 -6.43 12.92
N LYS A 372 -9.19 -5.24 12.33
CA LYS A 372 -10.43 -4.63 11.81
C LYS A 372 -11.10 -5.45 10.72
N LEU A 373 -10.34 -6.20 9.93
CA LEU A 373 -10.88 -7.06 8.89
C LEU A 373 -11.87 -8.11 9.46
N ARG A 374 -11.74 -8.50 10.74
CA ARG A 374 -12.70 -9.38 11.43
C ARG A 374 -14.04 -8.69 11.73
N GLU A 375 -14.01 -7.36 11.88
CA GLU A 375 -15.14 -6.51 12.31
C GLU A 375 -15.97 -5.98 11.14
N LEU A 376 -15.42 -5.99 9.91
CA LEU A 376 -16.08 -5.59 8.65
C LEU A 376 -17.24 -6.54 8.21
N ARG A 377 -18.21 -6.82 9.08
CA ARG A 377 -19.28 -7.81 8.89
C ARG A 377 -20.28 -7.50 7.76
#